data_AF-A0A8H7FGE2-F1
#
_entry.id   AF-A0A8H7FGE2-F1
#
_cell.length_a   1.000
_cell.length_b   1.000
_cell.length_c   1.000
_cell.angle_alpha   90.00
_cell.angle_beta   90.00
_cell.angle_gamma   90.00
#
_symmetry.space_group_name_H-M   'P 1'
#
loop_
_entity.id
_entity.type
_entity.pdbx_description
1 polymer ?
#
loop_
_entity_poly.entity_id
_entity_poly.type
_entity_poly.pdbx_seq_one_letter_code
_entity_poly.pdbx_strand_id
1 'polypeptide(L)'
;METRLESMREWASMFPEKGFTCIETDLTMPESPASDSGALMHHFEDQLRADLRLAMTAFPPVIFARSSACLIAQTYISSNPATALFLISPPPTNDNTKGRLPTRLKEFDFEPKFPIAVMASPAEMKVLTHESRLAKDEGVDKFTVENTEGQDAFVRVETWLDELGI
;
A
#
# COMPACT_ATOMS: atom_id res chain seq x y z
N MET A 1 8.24 15.05 6.99
CA MET A 1 7.30 14.55 5.96
C MET A 1 8.04 14.31 4.64
N GLU A 2 9.05 15.12 4.32
CA GLU A 2 9.96 14.98 3.17
C GLU A 2 10.71 13.63 3.10
N THR A 3 11.31 13.19 4.21
CA THR A 3 12.09 11.94 4.33
C THR A 3 11.32 10.67 3.93
N ARG A 4 9.98 10.70 4.06
CA ARG A 4 9.11 9.55 3.74
C ARG A 4 8.88 9.35 2.25
N LEU A 5 8.87 10.44 1.48
CA LEU A 5 8.72 10.37 0.03
C LEU A 5 10.06 9.97 -0.60
N GLU A 6 11.15 10.50 -0.05
CA GLU A 6 12.52 10.17 -0.48
C GLU A 6 12.78 8.66 -0.41
N SER A 7 12.43 7.98 0.67
CA SER A 7 12.68 6.53 0.77
C SER A 7 11.86 5.66 -0.19
N MET A 8 10.65 6.05 -0.59
CA MET A 8 9.91 5.29 -1.63
C MET A 8 10.49 5.52 -3.02
N ARG A 9 10.99 6.73 -3.29
CA ARG A 9 11.73 7.05 -4.52
C ARG A 9 13.05 6.29 -4.60
N GLU A 10 13.76 6.20 -3.49
CA GLU A 10 14.98 5.39 -3.38
C GLU A 10 14.68 3.93 -3.71
N TRP A 11 13.62 3.34 -3.15
CA TRP A 11 13.24 1.96 -3.46
C TRP A 11 12.87 1.79 -4.94
N ALA A 12 12.09 2.72 -5.50
CA ALA A 12 11.74 2.71 -6.92
C ALA A 12 12.96 2.87 -7.85
N SER A 13 14.06 3.47 -7.36
CA SER A 13 15.33 3.55 -8.09
C SER A 13 16.20 2.28 -7.98
N MET A 14 16.08 1.53 -6.89
CA MET A 14 16.86 0.30 -6.65
C MET A 14 16.24 -0.95 -7.28
N PHE A 15 14.91 -1.09 -7.27
CA PHE A 15 14.24 -2.27 -7.83
C PHE A 15 14.49 -2.50 -9.34
N PRO A 16 14.65 -1.47 -10.19
CA PRO A 16 15.09 -1.65 -11.57
C PRO A 16 16.45 -2.35 -11.72
N GLU A 17 17.37 -2.15 -10.78
CA GLU A 17 18.66 -2.85 -10.76
C GLU A 17 18.51 -4.36 -10.52
N LYS A 18 17.35 -4.77 -9.99
CA LYS A 18 16.95 -6.17 -9.75
C LYS A 18 16.06 -6.75 -10.85
N GLY A 19 15.80 -5.99 -11.92
CA GLY A 19 15.01 -6.46 -13.07
C GLY A 19 13.52 -6.14 -13.00
N PHE A 20 13.07 -5.41 -11.97
CA PHE A 20 11.67 -5.00 -11.86
C PHE A 20 11.38 -3.76 -12.70
N THR A 21 10.20 -3.72 -13.31
CA THR A 21 9.64 -2.47 -13.85
C THR A 21 8.90 -1.77 -12.72
N CYS A 22 9.38 -0.59 -12.31
CA CYS A 22 8.76 0.20 -11.24
C CYS A 22 8.00 1.39 -11.79
N ILE A 23 6.83 1.63 -11.23
CA ILE A 23 5.97 2.78 -11.56
C ILE A 23 5.73 3.53 -10.25
N GLU A 24 6.23 4.76 -10.16
CA GLU A 24 5.82 5.69 -9.11
C GLU A 24 4.61 6.46 -9.61
N THR A 25 3.50 6.34 -8.89
CA THR A 25 2.26 7.05 -9.20
C THR A 25 2.11 8.22 -8.25
N ASP A 26 2.09 9.43 -8.81
CA ASP A 26 1.74 10.65 -8.09
C ASP A 26 0.25 10.93 -8.26
N LEU A 27 -0.51 10.83 -7.17
CA LEU A 27 -1.95 10.93 -7.19
C LEU A 27 -2.39 12.36 -6.92
N THR A 28 -3.11 12.93 -7.88
CA THR A 28 -3.58 14.31 -7.81
C THR A 28 -4.95 14.39 -7.14
N MET A 29 -5.15 15.44 -6.34
CA MET A 29 -6.46 15.76 -5.78
C MET A 29 -7.44 16.13 -6.91
N PRO A 30 -8.72 15.80 -6.79
CA PRO A 30 -9.72 16.21 -7.76
C PRO A 30 -9.84 17.74 -7.81
N GLU A 31 -10.12 18.30 -8.99
CA GLU A 31 -10.27 19.76 -9.19
C GLU A 31 -11.40 20.37 -8.35
N SER A 32 -12.44 19.57 -8.08
CA SER A 32 -13.54 19.93 -7.19
C SER A 32 -13.49 19.06 -5.93
N PRO A 33 -13.84 19.59 -4.75
CA PRO A 33 -13.91 18.80 -3.53
C PRO A 33 -14.81 17.57 -3.73
N ALA A 34 -14.29 16.38 -3.39
CA ALA A 34 -15.07 15.16 -3.42
C ALA A 34 -16.27 15.28 -2.45
N SER A 35 -17.41 14.72 -2.85
CA SER A 35 -18.63 14.72 -2.03
C SER A 35 -18.46 14.00 -0.71
N ASP A 36 -17.65 12.94 -0.72
CA ASP A 36 -17.37 12.06 0.40
C ASP A 36 -16.03 11.34 0.19
N SER A 37 -15.58 10.62 1.21
CA SER A 37 -14.30 9.89 1.18
C SER A 37 -14.30 8.73 0.20
N GLY A 38 -15.46 8.11 -0.07
CA GLY A 38 -15.55 7.02 -1.04
C GLY A 38 -15.32 7.52 -2.45
N ALA A 39 -15.97 8.64 -2.82
CA ALA A 39 -15.74 9.33 -4.08
C ALA A 39 -14.27 9.75 -4.24
N LEU A 40 -13.63 10.22 -3.17
CA LEU A 40 -12.20 10.56 -3.18
C LEU A 40 -11.32 9.32 -3.42
N MET A 41 -11.60 8.19 -2.75
CA MET A 41 -10.84 6.96 -2.96
C MET A 41 -11.04 6.40 -4.37
N HIS A 42 -12.25 6.48 -4.93
CA HIS A 42 -12.50 6.08 -6.33
C HIS A 42 -11.76 6.96 -7.33
N HIS A 43 -11.67 8.28 -7.09
CA HIS A 43 -10.85 9.18 -7.91
C HIS A 43 -9.36 8.78 -7.91
N PHE A 44 -8.82 8.38 -6.76
CA PHE A 44 -7.45 7.89 -6.67
C PHE A 44 -7.26 6.50 -7.29
N GLU A 45 -8.22 5.60 -7.11
CA GLU A 45 -8.27 4.29 -7.76
C GLU A 45 -8.24 4.45 -9.30
N ASP A 46 -9.04 5.38 -9.84
CA ASP A 46 -9.13 5.63 -11.27
C ASP A 46 -7.80 6.13 -11.86
N GLN A 47 -7.11 7.02 -11.15
CA GLN A 47 -5.77 7.48 -11.51
C GLN A 47 -4.76 6.33 -11.48
N LEU A 48 -4.69 5.58 -10.38
CA LEU A 48 -3.78 4.44 -10.25
C LEU A 48 -4.00 3.41 -11.37
N ARG A 49 -5.28 3.13 -11.69
CA ARG A 49 -5.65 2.22 -12.77
C ARG A 49 -5.28 2.78 -14.15
N ALA A 50 -5.36 4.09 -14.36
CA ALA A 50 -4.92 4.71 -15.61
C ALA A 50 -3.40 4.56 -15.78
N ASP A 51 -2.62 4.88 -14.75
CA ASP A 51 -1.15 4.77 -14.76
C ASP A 51 -0.68 3.34 -15.03
N LEU A 52 -1.27 2.36 -14.33
CA LEU A 52 -0.93 0.94 -14.50
C LEU A 52 -1.24 0.44 -15.92
N ARG A 53 -2.32 0.94 -16.54
CA ARG A 53 -2.66 0.61 -17.94
C ARG A 53 -1.66 1.21 -18.93
N LEU A 54 -1.21 2.44 -18.68
CA LEU A 54 -0.22 3.11 -19.53
C LEU A 54 1.15 2.43 -19.46
N ALA A 55 1.47 1.78 -18.34
CA ALA A 55 2.69 1.00 -18.20
C ALA A 55 2.71 -0.32 -18.98
N MET A 56 1.61 -0.69 -19.68
CA MET A 56 1.55 -1.84 -20.59
C MET A 56 2.00 -3.16 -19.94
N THR A 57 1.71 -3.33 -18.65
CA THR A 57 2.11 -4.53 -17.90
C THR A 57 1.30 -5.75 -18.37
N ALA A 58 1.98 -6.87 -18.63
CA ALA A 58 1.34 -8.12 -19.08
C ALA A 58 0.71 -8.93 -17.94
N PHE A 59 1.01 -8.58 -16.69
CA PHE A 59 0.60 -9.31 -15.49
C PHE A 59 0.08 -8.34 -14.44
N PRO A 60 -0.80 -8.79 -13.52
CA PRO A 60 -1.23 -7.97 -12.39
C PRO A 60 -0.04 -7.43 -11.58
N PRO A 61 -0.08 -6.19 -11.09
CA PRO A 61 1.06 -5.57 -10.43
C PRO A 61 1.33 -6.13 -9.03
N VAL A 62 2.54 -5.91 -8.52
CA VAL A 62 2.80 -5.89 -7.08
C VAL A 62 2.67 -4.45 -6.60
N ILE A 63 1.82 -4.22 -5.60
CA ILE A 63 1.54 -2.87 -5.10
C ILE A 63 2.21 -2.66 -3.75
N PHE A 64 3.08 -1.66 -3.69
CA PHE A 64 3.66 -1.14 -2.46
C PHE A 64 2.93 0.13 -2.06
N ALA A 65 2.46 0.21 -0.82
CA ALA A 65 1.81 1.40 -0.30
C ALA A 65 2.26 1.69 1.12
N ARG A 66 2.33 2.99 1.47
CA ARG A 66 2.78 3.44 2.79
C ARG A 66 1.78 4.39 3.43
N SER A 67 1.57 4.23 4.73
CA SER A 67 0.72 5.12 5.53
C SER A 67 -0.67 5.28 4.89
N SER A 68 -1.19 6.49 4.74
CA SER A 68 -2.53 6.71 4.16
C SER A 68 -2.69 6.24 2.71
N ALA A 69 -1.60 6.06 1.95
CA ALA A 69 -1.68 5.48 0.60
C ALA A 69 -2.13 4.01 0.63
N CYS A 70 -1.96 3.31 1.77
CA CYS A 70 -2.48 1.96 1.96
C CYS A 70 -4.00 1.88 1.75
N LEU A 71 -4.75 2.95 2.04
CA LEU A 71 -6.20 3.00 1.83
C LEU A 71 -6.56 3.04 0.35
N ILE A 72 -5.75 3.73 -0.45
CA ILE A 72 -5.91 3.81 -1.89
C ILE A 72 -5.59 2.45 -2.50
N ALA A 73 -4.48 1.84 -2.10
CA ALA A 73 -4.12 0.49 -2.55
C ALA A 73 -5.18 -0.54 -2.18
N GLN A 74 -5.70 -0.52 -0.95
CA GLN A 74 -6.79 -1.40 -0.52
C GLN A 74 -8.08 -1.16 -1.32
N THR A 75 -8.41 0.11 -1.62
CA THR A 75 -9.56 0.44 -2.49
C THR A 75 -9.38 -0.14 -3.88
N TYR A 76 -8.18 0.00 -4.47
CA TYR A 76 -7.86 -0.58 -5.77
C TYR A 76 -8.04 -2.11 -5.77
N ILE A 77 -7.52 -2.79 -4.74
CA ILE A 77 -7.62 -4.26 -4.62
C ILE A 77 -9.07 -4.75 -4.48
N SER A 78 -9.96 -3.97 -3.84
CA SER A 78 -11.38 -4.33 -3.77
C SER A 78 -12.06 -4.46 -5.14
N SER A 79 -11.50 -3.83 -6.19
CA SER A 79 -12.10 -3.78 -7.53
C SER A 79 -11.18 -4.29 -8.66
N ASN A 80 -9.90 -4.54 -8.39
CA ASN A 80 -8.89 -4.85 -9.40
C ASN A 80 -7.92 -5.92 -8.91
N PRO A 81 -7.41 -6.80 -9.79
CA PRO A 81 -6.46 -7.83 -9.42
C PRO A 81 -5.07 -7.25 -9.14
N ALA A 82 -4.33 -7.88 -8.23
CA ALA A 82 -2.90 -7.70 -8.04
C ALA A 82 -2.23 -9.04 -7.78
N THR A 83 -0.94 -9.13 -8.11
CA THR A 83 -0.12 -10.31 -7.81
C THR A 83 0.20 -10.36 -6.32
N ALA A 84 0.52 -9.21 -5.72
CA ALA A 84 0.80 -9.10 -4.30
C ALA A 84 0.55 -7.67 -3.79
N LEU A 85 0.28 -7.52 -2.50
CA LEU A 85 0.08 -6.23 -1.82
C LEU A 85 0.99 -6.13 -0.60
N PHE A 86 1.82 -5.09 -0.54
CA PHE A 86 2.70 -4.84 0.58
C PHE A 86 2.37 -3.48 1.23
N LEU A 87 1.93 -3.51 2.48
CA LEU A 87 1.47 -2.35 3.24
C LEU A 87 2.49 -1.95 4.30
N ILE A 88 3.01 -0.72 4.23
CA ILE A 88 4.02 -0.18 5.13
C ILE A 88 3.38 0.84 6.09
N SER A 89 3.41 0.54 7.38
CA SER A 89 2.74 1.30 8.44
C SER A 89 1.32 1.73 8.06
N PRO A 90 0.44 0.80 7.65
CA PRO A 90 -0.94 1.14 7.29
C PRO A 90 -1.69 1.73 8.50
N PRO A 91 -2.73 2.55 8.27
CA PRO A 91 -3.69 2.88 9.31
C PRO A 91 -4.33 1.60 9.85
N PRO A 92 -4.49 1.46 11.19
CA PRO A 92 -5.17 0.30 11.78
C PRO A 92 -6.61 0.12 11.29
N THR A 93 -7.33 1.21 11.08
CA THR A 93 -8.70 1.26 10.56
C THR A 93 -8.87 2.46 9.65
N ASN A 94 -9.88 2.42 8.78
CA ASN A 94 -10.23 3.52 7.88
C ASN A 94 -10.75 4.75 8.66
N ASP A 95 -11.25 4.55 9.88
CA ASP A 95 -11.65 5.63 10.80
C ASP A 95 -10.44 6.34 11.44
N ASN A 96 -9.23 5.76 11.39
CA ASN A 96 -8.04 6.35 12.00
C ASN A 96 -7.36 7.43 11.13
N THR A 97 -8.04 7.93 10.09
CA THR A 97 -7.54 8.98 9.18
C THR A 97 -7.93 10.39 9.63
N LYS A 98 -7.75 10.71 10.92
CA LYS A 98 -8.24 11.95 11.54
C LYS A 98 -7.95 13.19 10.67
N GLY A 99 -9.00 13.82 10.16
CA GLY A 99 -8.94 15.08 9.40
C GLY A 99 -8.36 15.00 7.99
N ARG A 100 -8.04 13.80 7.47
CA ARG A 100 -7.49 13.62 6.11
C ARG A 100 -8.54 13.29 5.06
N LEU A 101 -9.68 12.78 5.51
CA LEU A 101 -10.77 12.32 4.65
C LEU A 101 -12.02 13.18 4.88
N PRO A 102 -12.80 13.52 3.83
CA PRO A 102 -14.00 14.36 3.96
C PRO A 102 -15.05 13.80 4.93
N THR A 103 -15.27 12.49 4.90
CA THR A 103 -16.24 11.74 5.73
C THR A 103 -15.59 10.47 6.29
N ARG A 104 -16.31 9.70 7.12
CA ARG A 104 -15.87 8.34 7.45
C ARG A 104 -15.78 7.48 6.18
N LEU A 105 -14.74 6.68 6.08
CA LEU A 105 -14.53 5.74 4.99
C LEU A 105 -14.89 4.34 5.49
N LYS A 106 -15.74 3.62 4.74
CA LYS A 106 -16.10 2.23 5.05
C LYS A 106 -14.84 1.36 5.01
N GLU A 107 -14.74 0.39 5.92
CA GLU A 107 -13.70 -0.64 5.88
C GLU A 107 -13.72 -1.46 4.57
N PHE A 108 -12.54 -1.89 4.14
CA PHE A 108 -12.35 -2.69 2.92
C PHE A 108 -12.89 -4.11 3.11
N ASP A 109 -13.43 -4.69 2.03
CA ASP A 109 -14.22 -5.93 2.04
C ASP A 109 -13.60 -7.09 1.25
N PHE A 110 -12.41 -6.92 0.67
CA PHE A 110 -11.73 -8.02 -0.03
C PHE A 110 -11.21 -9.09 0.94
N GLU A 111 -11.19 -10.34 0.50
CA GLU A 111 -10.60 -11.44 1.26
C GLU A 111 -9.10 -11.60 0.93
N PRO A 112 -8.22 -11.84 1.91
CA PRO A 112 -6.78 -11.98 1.71
C PRO A 112 -6.42 -13.33 1.07
N LYS A 113 -6.87 -13.54 -0.17
CA LYS A 113 -6.71 -14.80 -0.94
C LYS A 113 -5.53 -14.77 -1.92
N PHE A 114 -4.68 -13.76 -1.79
CA PHE A 114 -3.46 -13.55 -2.55
C PHE A 114 -2.38 -13.03 -1.59
N PRO A 115 -1.10 -13.06 -1.97
CA PRO A 115 -0.02 -12.61 -1.10
C PRO A 115 -0.20 -11.17 -0.60
N ILE A 116 -0.30 -11.02 0.72
CA ILE A 116 -0.39 -9.71 1.38
C ILE A 116 0.60 -9.69 2.54
N ALA A 117 1.36 -8.61 2.63
CA ALA A 117 2.24 -8.35 3.75
C ALA A 117 1.93 -7.01 4.41
N VAL A 118 2.10 -6.96 5.74
CA VAL A 118 2.07 -5.74 6.54
C VAL A 118 3.40 -5.58 7.24
N MET A 119 4.05 -4.44 7.05
CA MET A 119 5.29 -4.08 7.73
C MET A 119 5.08 -2.85 8.59
N ALA A 120 5.55 -2.86 9.83
CA ALA A 120 5.48 -1.70 10.72
C ALA A 120 6.58 -1.73 11.79
N SER A 121 6.73 -0.63 12.53
CA SER A 121 7.56 -0.62 13.73
C SER A 121 6.99 -1.54 14.83
N PRO A 122 7.79 -2.00 15.81
CA PRO A 122 7.29 -2.86 16.89
C PRO A 122 6.12 -2.26 17.66
N ALA A 123 6.12 -0.93 17.85
CA ALA A 123 5.04 -0.23 18.53
C ALA A 123 3.76 -0.19 17.68
N GLU A 124 3.88 0.10 16.39
CA GLU A 124 2.75 0.13 15.46
C GLU A 124 2.18 -1.27 15.22
N MET A 125 3.03 -2.29 15.05
CA MET A 125 2.60 -3.67 14.81
C MET A 125 1.76 -4.22 15.98
N LYS A 126 2.07 -3.82 17.23
CA LYS A 126 1.22 -4.13 18.39
C LYS A 126 -0.19 -3.57 18.23
N VAL A 127 -0.33 -2.33 17.77
CA VAL A 127 -1.65 -1.74 17.52
C VAL A 127 -2.35 -2.44 16.36
N LEU A 128 -1.64 -2.67 15.25
CA LEU A 128 -2.19 -3.29 14.05
C LEU A 128 -2.75 -4.68 14.32
N THR A 129 -2.01 -5.52 15.04
CA THR A 129 -2.47 -6.88 15.42
C THR A 129 -3.72 -6.87 16.32
N HIS A 130 -4.01 -5.77 17.02
CA HIS A 130 -5.20 -5.62 17.87
C HIS A 130 -6.38 -4.94 17.18
N GLU A 131 -6.13 -4.09 16.17
CA GLU A 131 -7.16 -3.25 15.57
C GLU A 131 -7.41 -3.56 14.09
N SER A 132 -6.36 -3.82 13.31
CA SER A 132 -6.44 -4.03 11.86
C SER A 132 -6.96 -5.42 11.48
N ARG A 133 -7.91 -5.47 10.53
CA ARG A 133 -8.41 -6.74 9.98
C ARG A 133 -7.30 -7.54 9.31
N LEU A 134 -6.47 -6.90 8.48
CA LEU A 134 -5.39 -7.58 7.76
C LEU A 134 -4.30 -8.09 8.71
N ALA A 135 -3.85 -7.27 9.66
CA ALA A 135 -2.79 -7.71 10.57
C ALA A 135 -3.25 -8.77 11.59
N LYS A 136 -4.57 -9.01 11.73
CA LYS A 136 -5.12 -10.14 12.49
C LYS A 136 -5.19 -11.43 11.70
N ASP A 137 -5.32 -11.33 10.38
CA ASP A 137 -5.48 -12.49 9.51
C ASP A 137 -4.21 -13.36 9.52
N GLU A 138 -4.39 -14.68 9.51
CA GLU A 138 -3.28 -15.64 9.51
C GLU A 138 -2.64 -15.79 8.12
N GLY A 139 -3.38 -15.47 7.04
CA GLY A 139 -2.90 -15.47 5.67
C GLY A 139 -2.13 -14.21 5.25
N VAL A 140 -1.93 -13.27 6.19
CA VAL A 140 -1.19 -12.02 5.95
C VAL A 140 0.16 -12.09 6.65
N ASP A 141 1.24 -11.90 5.88
CA ASP A 141 2.60 -11.85 6.41
C ASP A 141 2.82 -10.58 7.24
N LYS A 142 3.52 -10.71 8.36
CA LYS A 142 3.71 -9.61 9.32
C LYS A 142 5.19 -9.40 9.59
N PHE A 143 5.70 -8.25 9.17
CA PHE A 143 7.10 -7.88 9.34
C PHE A 143 7.26 -6.74 10.32
N THR A 144 8.15 -6.92 11.30
CA THR A 144 8.49 -5.87 12.25
C THR A 144 9.91 -5.41 11.99
N VAL A 145 10.09 -4.10 11.80
CA VAL A 145 11.41 -3.47 11.57
C VAL A 145 11.51 -2.20 12.38
N GLU A 146 12.70 -1.87 12.90
CA GLU A 146 12.89 -0.64 13.70
C GLU A 146 12.69 0.63 12.85
N ASN A 147 13.16 0.60 11.59
CA ASN A 147 13.01 1.69 10.65
C ASN A 147 12.35 1.20 9.35
N THR A 148 11.08 1.55 9.16
CA THR A 148 10.28 1.20 7.96
C THR A 148 10.71 1.95 6.69
N GLU A 149 11.63 2.90 6.81
CA GLU A 149 12.17 3.72 5.72
C GLU A 149 13.62 3.31 5.37
N GLY A 150 14.27 2.49 6.22
CA GLY A 150 15.68 2.16 6.10
C GLY A 150 15.98 0.92 5.25
N GLN A 151 17.27 0.60 5.15
CA GLN A 151 17.76 -0.56 4.39
C GLN A 151 17.15 -1.89 4.86
N ASP A 152 16.97 -2.09 6.16
CA ASP A 152 16.38 -3.32 6.70
C ASP A 152 14.97 -3.58 6.18
N ALA A 153 14.18 -2.51 6.01
CA ALA A 153 12.85 -2.59 5.44
C ALA A 153 12.89 -2.96 3.95
N PHE A 154 13.83 -2.39 3.20
CA PHE A 154 14.04 -2.73 1.79
C PHE A 154 14.46 -4.20 1.61
N VAL A 155 15.47 -4.66 2.36
CA VAL A 155 15.94 -6.05 2.32
C VAL A 155 14.82 -7.02 2.69
N ARG A 156 13.96 -6.65 3.64
CA ARG A 156 12.79 -7.45 3.99
C ARG A 156 11.81 -7.59 2.83
N VAL A 157 11.56 -6.50 2.10
CA VAL A 157 10.70 -6.53 0.91
C VAL A 157 11.31 -7.42 -0.17
N GLU A 158 12.59 -7.27 -0.47
CA GLU A 158 13.28 -8.12 -1.46
C GLU A 158 13.16 -9.61 -1.09
N THR A 159 13.44 -9.95 0.16
CA THR A 159 13.34 -11.33 0.64
C THR A 159 11.92 -11.89 0.45
N TRP A 160 10.90 -11.08 0.72
CA TRP A 160 9.52 -11.49 0.55
C TRP A 160 9.13 -11.69 -0.92
N LEU A 161 9.62 -10.83 -1.83
CA LEU A 161 9.43 -11.03 -3.27
C LEU A 161 10.09 -12.33 -3.76
N ASP A 162 11.32 -12.58 -3.32
CA ASP A 162 12.05 -13.82 -3.64
C ASP A 162 11.30 -15.06 -3.13
N GLU A 163 10.75 -15.02 -1.92
CA GLU A 163 9.93 -16.10 -1.33
C GLU A 163 8.65 -16.38 -2.14
N LEU A 164 8.08 -15.34 -2.76
CA LEU A 164 6.93 -15.45 -3.66
C LEU A 164 7.33 -15.89 -5.08
N GLY A 165 8.62 -15.92 -5.40
CA GLY A 165 9.13 -16.22 -6.73
C GLY A 165 8.86 -15.10 -7.75
N ILE A 166 8.84 -13.84 -7.28
CA ILE A 166 8.60 -12.63 -8.07
C ILE A 166 9.92 -11.97 -8.46
#